data_AF-A0A2E3CUZ7-F1
#
_entry.id   AF-A0A2E3CUZ7-F1
#
_cell.length_a   1.000
_cell.length_b   1.000
_cell.length_c   1.000
_cell.angle_alpha   90.00
_cell.angle_beta   90.00
_cell.angle_gamma   90.00
#
_symmetry.space_group_name_H-M   'P 1'
#
loop_
_entity.id
_entity.type
_entity.pdbx_description
1 polymer ?
#
loop_
_entity_poly.entity_id
_entity_poly.type
_entity_poly.pdbx_seq_one_letter_code
_entity_poly.pdbx_strand_id
1 'polypeptide(L)'
;MNNNNKLLWGSILLAPAMVFCAWLAMGFPLELQYQPKTRTVLLIILLIPICEEIVFRGLLQNELASYGRLRRTLLGLSWDNLISSTLFTLVHTIYFENILVLAIEFPALLFGYFYSQYRRLIYPVLLHIWYNTHGLLIYALVAH
;
A
#
# COMPACT_ATOMS: atom_id res chain seq x y z
N MET A 1 14.15 14.73 15.46
CA MET A 1 13.03 14.32 14.57
C MET A 1 11.98 13.59 15.38
N ASN A 2 10.70 14.00 15.30
CA ASN A 2 9.57 13.29 15.91
C ASN A 2 9.50 11.83 15.37
N ASN A 3 9.09 10.86 16.20
CA ASN A 3 8.92 9.45 15.82
C ASN A 3 8.03 9.28 14.59
N ASN A 4 7.00 10.12 14.42
CA ASN A 4 6.13 10.09 13.24
C ASN A 4 6.88 10.40 11.94
N ASN A 5 7.88 11.29 11.98
CA ASN A 5 8.68 11.61 10.79
C ASN A 5 9.60 10.43 10.42
N LYS A 6 10.16 9.74 11.42
CA LYS A 6 10.98 8.55 11.16
C LYS A 6 10.16 7.45 10.49
N LEU A 7 8.94 7.23 10.97
CA LEU A 7 8.05 6.24 10.37
C LEU A 7 7.63 6.64 8.95
N LEU A 8 7.27 7.91 8.72
CA LEU A 8 6.94 8.40 7.37
C LEU A 8 8.09 8.19 6.38
N TRP A 9 9.32 8.60 6.76
CA TRP A 9 10.48 8.37 5.91
C TRP A 9 10.76 6.88 5.69
N GLY A 10 10.62 6.05 6.74
CA GLY A 10 10.72 4.61 6.62
C GLY A 10 9.73 4.02 5.62
N SER A 11 8.45 4.42 5.69
CA SER A 11 7.41 3.99 4.75
C SER A 11 7.69 4.45 3.31
N ILE A 12 8.16 5.68 3.12
CA ILE A 12 8.52 6.20 1.79
C ILE A 12 9.71 5.42 1.22
N LEU A 13 10.75 5.16 2.02
CA LEU A 13 11.98 4.52 1.58
C LEU A 13 11.86 3.01 1.37
N LEU A 14 10.86 2.36 1.98
CA LEU A 14 10.70 0.92 1.85
C LEU A 14 10.42 0.48 0.40
N ALA A 15 9.52 1.18 -0.30
CA ALA A 15 9.16 0.83 -1.68
C ALA A 15 10.35 0.86 -2.66
N PRO A 16 11.18 1.92 -2.72
CA PRO A 16 12.39 1.91 -3.54
C PRO A 16 13.45 0.93 -3.06
N ALA A 17 13.56 0.67 -1.74
CA ALA A 17 14.44 -0.39 -1.25
C ALA A 17 14.01 -1.78 -1.77
N MET A 18 12.71 -2.06 -1.84
CA MET A 18 12.19 -3.32 -2.42
C MET A 18 12.50 -3.43 -3.91
N VAL A 19 12.34 -2.34 -4.68
CA VAL A 19 12.75 -2.29 -6.10
C VAL A 19 14.24 -2.58 -6.24
N PHE A 20 15.08 -1.92 -5.44
CA PHE A 20 16.52 -2.11 -5.46
C PHE A 20 16.90 -3.56 -5.17
N CYS A 21 16.30 -4.17 -4.14
CA CYS A 21 16.49 -5.59 -3.83
C CYS A 21 16.06 -6.51 -4.99
N ALA A 22 14.93 -6.23 -5.64
CA ALA A 22 14.47 -7.01 -6.78
C ALA A 22 15.43 -6.87 -7.98
N TRP A 23 15.91 -5.66 -8.26
CA TRP A 23 16.88 -5.41 -9.32
C TRP A 23 18.22 -6.14 -9.09
N LEU A 24 18.72 -6.15 -7.84
CA LEU A 24 19.88 -6.96 -7.46
C LEU A 24 19.62 -8.46 -7.66
N ALA A 25 18.46 -8.96 -7.23
CA ALA A 25 18.09 -10.36 -7.35
C ALA A 25 17.96 -10.83 -8.81
N MET A 26 17.54 -9.94 -9.72
CA MET A 26 17.44 -10.20 -11.16
C MET A 26 18.77 -10.06 -11.90
N GLY A 27 19.88 -9.75 -11.22
CA GLY A 27 21.20 -9.66 -11.83
C GLY A 27 21.41 -8.39 -12.65
N PHE A 28 20.88 -7.26 -12.18
CA PHE A 28 21.09 -5.93 -12.78
C PHE A 28 20.55 -5.80 -14.21
N PRO A 29 19.28 -6.14 -14.47
CA PRO A 29 18.71 -5.98 -15.81
C PRO A 29 18.78 -4.51 -16.27
N LEU A 30 19.12 -4.32 -17.54
CA LEU A 30 19.14 -3.01 -18.20
C LEU A 30 17.83 -2.71 -18.94
N GLU A 31 17.00 -3.73 -19.16
CA GLU A 31 15.72 -3.63 -19.86
C GLU A 31 14.58 -4.14 -18.96
N LEU A 32 13.38 -3.59 -19.17
CA LEU A 32 12.17 -4.09 -18.53
C LEU A 32 11.65 -5.29 -19.33
N GLN A 33 11.28 -6.36 -18.63
CA GLN A 33 10.68 -7.54 -19.24
C GLN A 33 9.22 -7.29 -19.64
N TYR A 34 8.52 -6.44 -18.90
CA TYR A 34 7.16 -6.01 -19.22
C TYR A 34 7.05 -4.49 -19.36
N GLN A 35 6.44 -4.04 -20.47
CA GLN A 35 6.17 -2.63 -20.72
C GLN A 35 4.68 -2.33 -20.49
N PRO A 36 4.32 -1.64 -19.39
CA PRO A 36 2.93 -1.33 -19.10
C PRO A 36 2.38 -0.34 -20.12
N LYS A 37 1.19 -0.63 -20.66
CA LYS A 37 0.45 0.30 -21.51
C LYS A 37 0.02 1.53 -20.70
N THR A 38 -0.12 2.69 -21.32
CA THR A 38 -0.59 3.94 -20.68
C THR A 38 -1.87 3.74 -19.87
N ARG A 39 -2.83 2.96 -20.40
CA ARG A 39 -4.07 2.63 -19.68
C ARG A 39 -3.79 1.89 -18.36
N THR A 40 -2.89 0.91 -18.37
CA THR A 40 -2.50 0.15 -17.18
C THR A 40 -1.88 1.07 -16.13
N VAL A 41 -0.96 1.95 -16.56
CA VAL A 41 -0.34 2.95 -15.70
C VAL A 41 -1.39 3.85 -15.05
N LEU A 42 -2.30 4.44 -15.85
CA LEU A 42 -3.34 5.34 -15.31
C LEU A 42 -4.29 4.65 -14.33
N LEU A 43 -4.68 3.41 -14.61
CA LEU A 43 -5.59 2.69 -13.73
C LEU A 43 -4.90 2.27 -12.43
N ILE A 44 -3.77 1.56 -12.52
CA ILE A 44 -3.09 0.97 -11.36
C ILE A 44 -2.43 2.04 -10.48
N ILE A 45 -1.89 3.11 -11.07
CA ILE A 45 -1.17 4.12 -10.30
C ILE A 45 -2.10 5.22 -9.81
N LEU A 46 -3.17 5.58 -10.54
CA LEU A 46 -3.98 6.75 -10.19
C LEU A 46 -5.42 6.38 -9.80
N LEU A 47 -6.20 5.86 -10.74
CA LEU A 47 -7.65 5.76 -10.53
C LEU A 47 -8.03 4.70 -9.47
N ILE A 48 -7.43 3.51 -9.56
CA ILE A 48 -7.74 2.39 -8.64
C ILE A 48 -7.32 2.74 -7.20
N PRO A 49 -6.09 3.20 -6.91
CA PRO A 49 -5.69 3.57 -5.54
C PRO A 49 -6.60 4.63 -4.91
N ILE A 50 -7.04 5.63 -5.68
CA ILE A 50 -7.96 6.66 -5.16
C ILE A 50 -9.29 6.03 -4.75
N CYS A 51 -9.89 5.22 -5.62
CA CYS A 51 -11.14 4.53 -5.33
C CYS A 51 -11.01 3.60 -4.12
N GLU A 52 -9.93 2.83 -4.06
CA GLU A 52 -9.64 1.91 -2.96
C GLU A 52 -9.48 2.65 -1.63
N GLU A 53 -8.68 3.70 -1.55
CA GLU A 53 -8.51 4.43 -0.29
C GLU A 53 -9.79 5.17 0.13
N ILE A 54 -10.62 5.64 -0.81
CA ILE A 54 -11.96 6.17 -0.48
C ILE A 54 -12.81 5.09 0.19
N VAL A 55 -12.87 3.88 -0.37
CA VAL A 55 -13.69 2.78 0.16
C VAL A 55 -13.13 2.28 1.49
N PHE A 56 -11.86 1.92 1.53
CA PHE A 56 -11.28 1.25 2.70
C PHE A 56 -10.96 2.24 3.82
N ARG A 57 -10.44 3.44 3.53
CA ARG A 57 -10.13 4.42 4.60
C ARG A 57 -11.28 5.36 4.87
N GLY A 58 -11.80 5.96 3.80
CA GLY A 58 -12.82 7.01 3.88
C GLY A 58 -14.16 6.49 4.39
N LEU A 59 -14.55 5.29 3.98
CA LEU A 59 -15.81 4.67 4.40
C LEU A 59 -15.57 3.63 5.51
N LEU A 60 -14.91 2.50 5.20
CA LEU A 60 -14.83 1.36 6.10
C LEU A 60 -14.07 1.65 7.39
N GLN A 61 -12.78 2.03 7.30
CA GLN A 61 -11.98 2.34 8.49
C GLN A 61 -12.54 3.52 9.27
N ASN A 62 -13.07 4.53 8.57
CA ASN A 62 -13.73 5.67 9.19
C ASN A 62 -14.94 5.25 10.03
N GLU A 63 -15.78 4.37 9.49
CA GLU A 63 -16.94 3.82 10.19
C GLU A 63 -16.52 2.94 11.36
N LEU A 64 -15.55 2.02 11.15
CA LEU A 64 -15.01 1.21 12.25
C LEU A 64 -14.44 2.09 13.38
N ALA A 65 -13.82 3.21 13.06
CA ALA A 65 -13.31 4.15 14.05
C ALA A 65 -14.41 4.89 14.84
N SER A 66 -15.66 4.90 14.36
CA SER A 66 -16.82 5.46 15.08
C SER A 66 -17.11 4.67 16.35
N TYR A 67 -16.81 3.36 16.33
CA TYR A 67 -16.83 2.49 17.50
C TYR A 67 -15.55 2.73 18.33
N GLY A 68 -15.63 3.56 19.36
CA GLY A 68 -14.45 4.02 20.13
C GLY A 68 -13.52 2.92 20.68
N ARG A 69 -13.99 1.67 20.83
CA ARG A 69 -13.12 0.52 21.16
C ARG A 69 -12.17 0.14 20.02
N LEU A 70 -12.62 0.24 18.77
CA LEU A 70 -11.85 -0.13 17.59
C LEU A 70 -10.79 0.91 17.21
N ARG A 71 -11.02 2.18 17.57
CA ARG A 71 -10.02 3.25 17.42
C ARG A 71 -8.83 3.11 18.38
N ARG A 72 -8.92 2.27 19.42
CA ARG A 72 -7.83 2.08 20.38
C ARG A 72 -6.63 1.45 19.70
N THR A 73 -5.46 2.02 19.98
CA THR A 73 -4.18 1.54 19.43
C THR A 73 -3.49 0.60 20.40
N LEU A 74 -2.95 -0.50 19.88
CA LEU A 74 -1.95 -1.34 20.52
C LEU A 74 -0.67 -1.26 19.70
N LEU A 75 0.45 -0.85 20.31
CA LEU A 75 1.74 -0.65 19.62
C LEU A 75 1.66 0.30 18.40
N GLY A 76 0.74 1.26 18.41
CA GLY A 76 0.52 2.20 17.30
C GLY A 76 -0.42 1.70 16.20
N LEU A 77 -0.86 0.44 16.24
CA LEU A 77 -1.86 -0.12 15.33
C LEU A 77 -3.23 -0.16 16.00
N SER A 78 -4.25 0.39 15.33
CA SER A 78 -5.63 0.37 15.82
C SER A 78 -6.44 -0.75 15.16
N TRP A 79 -7.50 -1.21 15.82
CA TRP A 79 -8.32 -2.31 15.29
C TRP A 79 -9.09 -1.91 14.03
N ASP A 80 -9.52 -0.66 13.90
CA ASP A 80 -10.11 -0.14 12.66
C ASP A 80 -9.13 -0.26 11.48
N ASN A 81 -7.85 0.08 11.70
CA ASN A 81 -6.80 -0.09 10.69
C ASN A 81 -6.58 -1.57 10.37
N LEU A 82 -6.39 -2.41 11.39
CA LEU A 82 -6.12 -3.84 11.19
C LEU A 82 -7.25 -4.51 10.41
N ILE A 83 -8.50 -4.33 10.82
CA ILE A 83 -9.66 -4.93 10.15
C ILE A 83 -9.78 -4.41 8.71
N SER A 84 -9.68 -3.09 8.51
CA SER A 84 -9.79 -2.51 7.17
C SER A 84 -8.66 -2.98 6.24
N SER A 85 -7.44 -3.10 6.74
CA SER A 85 -6.27 -3.51 5.96
C SER A 85 -6.32 -5.00 5.63
N THR A 86 -6.72 -5.84 6.58
CA THR A 86 -6.95 -7.26 6.34
C THR A 86 -8.04 -7.49 5.30
N LEU A 87 -9.16 -6.75 5.37
CA LEU A 87 -10.21 -6.85 4.34
C LEU A 87 -9.73 -6.37 2.97
N PHE A 88 -8.94 -5.30 2.91
CA PHE A 88 -8.30 -4.83 1.68
C PHE A 88 -7.43 -5.93 1.05
N THR A 89 -6.56 -6.56 1.84
CA THR A 89 -5.70 -7.67 1.41
C THR A 89 -6.52 -8.88 0.95
N LEU A 90 -7.58 -9.24 1.66
CA LEU A 90 -8.44 -10.37 1.30
C LEU A 90 -9.19 -10.15 -0.02
N VAL A 91 -9.59 -8.92 -0.34
CA VAL A 91 -10.18 -8.64 -1.67
C VAL A 91 -9.16 -8.90 -2.79
N HIS A 92 -7.87 -8.67 -2.54
CA HIS A 92 -6.83 -8.93 -3.54
C HIS A 92 -6.63 -10.43 -3.81
N THR A 93 -6.93 -11.32 -2.86
CA THR A 93 -6.83 -12.77 -3.09
C THR A 93 -7.83 -13.28 -4.12
N ILE A 94 -8.85 -12.49 -4.48
CA ILE A 94 -9.80 -12.81 -5.56
C ILE A 94 -9.11 -12.68 -6.93
N TYR A 95 -8.12 -11.79 -7.04
CA TYR A 95 -7.44 -11.46 -8.30
C TYR A 95 -6.07 -12.12 -8.43
N PHE A 96 -5.45 -12.53 -7.32
CA PHE A 96 -4.12 -13.13 -7.29
C PHE A 96 -4.16 -14.53 -6.69
N GLU A 97 -3.63 -15.51 -7.42
CA GLU A 97 -3.54 -16.91 -6.96
C GLU A 97 -2.30 -17.19 -6.09
N ASN A 98 -1.33 -16.28 -6.08
CA ASN A 98 -0.06 -16.47 -5.37
C ASN A 98 -0.16 -16.01 -3.91
N ILE A 99 0.31 -16.84 -2.97
CA ILE A 99 0.35 -16.53 -1.53
C ILE A 99 1.10 -15.23 -1.19
N LEU A 100 2.02 -14.80 -2.06
CA LEU A 100 2.72 -13.52 -1.93
C LEU A 100 1.79 -12.31 -1.92
N VAL A 101 0.53 -12.45 -2.37
CA VAL A 101 -0.51 -11.41 -2.25
C VAL A 101 -0.71 -10.97 -0.79
N LEU A 102 -0.46 -11.84 0.19
CA LEU A 102 -0.57 -11.50 1.62
C LEU A 102 0.44 -10.42 2.03
N ALA A 103 1.51 -10.20 1.28
CA ALA A 103 2.45 -9.11 1.53
C ALA A 103 1.81 -7.72 1.35
N ILE A 104 0.67 -7.61 0.67
CA ILE A 104 -0.13 -6.38 0.53
C ILE A 104 -0.65 -5.87 1.88
N GLU A 105 -0.77 -6.74 2.89
CA GLU A 105 -1.17 -6.35 4.24
C GLU A 105 -0.25 -5.27 4.83
N PHE A 106 1.05 -5.38 4.57
CA PHE A 106 2.03 -4.46 5.13
C PHE A 106 1.84 -3.00 4.64
N PRO A 107 1.82 -2.71 3.33
CA PRO A 107 1.50 -1.36 2.86
C PRO A 107 0.10 -0.92 3.25
N ALA A 108 -0.89 -1.82 3.25
CA ALA A 108 -2.26 -1.50 3.69
C ALA A 108 -2.29 -0.98 5.14
N LEU A 109 -1.57 -1.65 6.06
CA LEU A 109 -1.44 -1.21 7.44
C LEU A 109 -0.77 0.17 7.57
N LEU A 110 0.22 0.48 6.72
CA LEU A 110 0.85 1.81 6.68
C LEU A 110 -0.15 2.88 6.23
N PHE A 111 -0.92 2.62 5.17
CA PHE A 111 -1.91 3.58 4.67
C PHE A 111 -2.95 3.88 5.75
N GLY A 112 -3.51 2.83 6.38
CA GLY A 112 -4.47 2.99 7.46
C GLY A 112 -3.89 3.62 8.71
N TYR A 113 -2.60 3.41 9.01
CA TYR A 113 -1.90 4.12 10.10
C TYR A 113 -1.88 5.63 9.84
N PHE A 114 -1.41 6.07 8.67
CA PHE A 114 -1.34 7.50 8.36
C PHE A 114 -2.73 8.13 8.21
N TYR A 115 -3.72 7.37 7.75
CA TYR A 115 -5.11 7.82 7.82
C TYR A 115 -5.56 8.06 9.26
N SER A 116 -5.30 7.13 10.19
CA SER A 116 -5.65 7.28 11.60
C SER A 116 -4.98 8.50 12.26
N GLN A 117 -3.72 8.80 11.90
CA GLN A 117 -2.99 9.95 12.43
C GLN A 117 -3.51 11.29 11.91
N TYR A 118 -3.73 11.40 10.60
CA TYR A 118 -4.01 12.69 9.97
C TYR A 118 -5.47 12.93 9.62
N ARG A 119 -6.30 11.87 9.57
CA ARG A 119 -7.72 11.89 9.15
C ARG A 119 -7.94 12.61 7.83
N ARG A 120 -7.00 12.43 6.89
CA ARG A 120 -7.05 12.99 5.53
C ARG A 120 -6.66 11.91 4.55
N LEU A 121 -7.48 11.71 3.51
CA LEU A 121 -7.25 10.69 2.47
C LEU A 121 -6.00 10.94 1.63
N ILE A 122 -5.51 12.18 1.54
CA ILE A 122 -4.34 12.49 0.72
C ILE A 122 -3.08 11.70 1.14
N TYR A 123 -2.89 11.43 2.43
CA TYR A 123 -1.73 10.69 2.91
C TYR A 123 -1.72 9.21 2.48
N PRO A 124 -2.76 8.41 2.79
CA PRO A 124 -2.82 7.05 2.31
C PRO A 124 -2.86 6.97 0.78
N VAL A 125 -3.56 7.88 0.09
CA VAL A 125 -3.59 7.91 -1.39
C VAL A 125 -2.19 8.09 -1.95
N LEU A 126 -1.43 9.11 -1.53
CA LEU A 126 -0.09 9.34 -2.06
C LEU A 126 0.87 8.18 -1.78
N LEU A 127 0.77 7.57 -0.59
CA LEU A 127 1.54 6.37 -0.26
C LEU A 127 1.12 5.17 -1.11
N HIS A 128 -0.17 4.98 -1.36
CA HIS A 128 -0.66 3.89 -2.20
C HIS A 128 -0.18 4.06 -3.65
N ILE A 129 -0.32 5.25 -4.23
CA ILE A 129 0.23 5.60 -5.54
C ILE A 129 1.73 5.29 -5.59
N TRP A 130 2.48 5.67 -4.56
CA TRP A 130 3.92 5.41 -4.46
C TRP A 130 4.24 3.92 -4.45
N TYR A 131 3.57 3.13 -3.60
CA TYR A 131 3.78 1.68 -3.52
C TYR A 131 3.34 0.96 -4.79
N ASN A 132 2.23 1.34 -5.43
CA ASN A 132 1.80 0.75 -6.71
C ASN A 132 2.76 1.08 -7.85
N THR A 133 3.33 2.29 -7.87
CA THR A 133 4.37 2.66 -8.85
C THR A 133 5.58 1.74 -8.74
N HIS A 134 6.06 1.50 -7.52
CA HIS A 134 7.22 0.64 -7.26
C HIS A 134 6.88 -0.84 -7.46
N GLY A 135 5.69 -1.28 -7.08
CA GLY A 135 5.20 -2.64 -7.33
C GLY A 135 5.08 -2.93 -8.83
N LEU A 136 4.56 -1.98 -9.62
CA LEU A 136 4.52 -2.10 -11.07
C LEU A 136 5.93 -2.16 -11.67
N LEU A 137 6.88 -1.40 -11.13
CA LEU A 137 8.28 -1.47 -11.54
C LEU A 137 8.93 -2.82 -11.23
N ILE A 138 8.70 -3.38 -10.03
CA ILE A 138 9.14 -4.74 -9.69
C ILE A 138 8.53 -5.75 -10.66
N TYR A 139 7.23 -5.67 -10.91
CA TYR A 139 6.57 -6.55 -11.87
C TYR A 139 7.19 -6.40 -13.28
N ALA A 140 7.43 -5.17 -13.73
CA ALA A 140 8.09 -4.91 -15.01
C ALA A 140 9.50 -5.48 -15.12
N LEU A 141 10.23 -5.59 -14.00
CA LEU A 141 11.59 -6.16 -13.95
C LEU A 141 11.61 -7.69 -13.91
N VAL A 142 10.59 -8.32 -13.33
CA VAL A 142 10.58 -9.76 -12.99
C VAL A 142 9.62 -10.59 -13.85
N ALA A 143 8.62 -9.97 -14.49
CA ALA A 143 7.60 -10.69 -15.25
C ALA A 143 8.15 -11.32 -16.52
N HIS A 144 8.11 -12.66 -16.59
CA HIS A 144 8.38 -13.47 -17.78
C HIS A 144 7.14 -13.66 -18.65
#